data_AF-A0A7S4AF40-F1
#
_entry.id   AF-A0A7S4AF40-F1
#
_cell.length_a   1.000
_cell.length_b   1.000
_cell.length_c   1.000
_cell.angle_alpha   90.00
_cell.angle_beta   90.00
_cell.angle_gamma   90.00
#
_symmetry.space_group_name_H-M   'P 1'
#
loop_
_entity.id
_entity.type
_entity.pdbx_description
1 polymer ?
#
loop_
_entity_poly.entity_id
_entity_poly.type
_entity_poly.pdbx_seq_one_letter_code
_entity_poly.pdbx_strand_id
1 'polypeptide(L)'
;VLTTTAAKPLIIHRKSKQTNRNNAMPLVKLEQCYFLFLVLSYTWSSDAFMGNLNGKRQKLVKSEMRPDLYDIVDRQCQDNTQLDIQLHVGDDECGFLTVQNMVIQLGGTYNDGEAGEHVKLPGSDGVYSECSSGAHRLNILSKGEFVTMDGLQHIDCQQGCWEMCWMRGTPAGTIVFAFNLPQTYSRNNAVLPEGSMWVSFPLWSTEGLKFGQAAKQEVLDEIEFYTQKWNEELEKYSLTNNPIMKAIHERNADIFAEKCDEIWDYSLDTIPDEDQCHMLQEDLLLSKRGLLWKKDGDKDVLLGDAFASPSCKGRTLSSYSSGMLRP
;
A
#
# COMPACT_ATOMS: atom_id res chain seq x y z
N VAL A 1 -24.60 -18.19 35.67
CA VAL A 1 -24.76 -18.02 34.20
C VAL A 1 -24.74 -16.52 33.93
N LEU A 2 -23.55 -15.97 33.70
CA LEU A 2 -23.33 -14.55 33.42
C LEU A 2 -23.01 -14.44 31.94
N THR A 3 -23.95 -13.91 31.16
CA THR A 3 -23.77 -13.64 29.73
C THR A 3 -23.29 -12.20 29.58
N THR A 4 -22.02 -12.05 29.25
CA THR A 4 -21.40 -10.81 28.78
C THR A 4 -21.83 -10.56 27.33
N THR A 5 -22.62 -9.52 27.11
CA THR A 5 -22.94 -8.98 25.79
C THR A 5 -21.76 -8.15 25.28
N ALA A 6 -21.10 -8.65 24.23
CA ALA A 6 -20.08 -7.90 23.49
C ALA A 6 -20.73 -6.80 22.64
N ALA A 7 -20.21 -5.58 22.75
CA ALA A 7 -20.60 -4.44 21.94
C ALA A 7 -20.08 -4.58 20.50
N LYS A 8 -20.91 -4.23 19.51
CA LYS A 8 -20.54 -4.17 18.09
C LYS A 8 -19.81 -2.86 17.78
N PRO A 9 -18.76 -2.87 16.94
CA PRO A 9 -18.13 -1.64 16.47
C PRO A 9 -19.05 -0.87 15.51
N LEU A 10 -19.07 0.45 15.69
CA LEU A 10 -19.86 1.39 14.90
C LEU A 10 -19.07 1.76 13.64
N ILE A 11 -19.42 1.16 12.50
CA ILE A 11 -18.87 1.56 11.20
C ILE A 11 -19.61 2.82 10.74
N ILE A 12 -18.96 3.97 10.81
CA ILE A 12 -19.51 5.24 10.32
C ILE A 12 -19.25 5.33 8.81
N HIS A 13 -20.25 4.98 8.00
CA HIS A 13 -20.28 5.37 6.59
C HIS A 13 -20.64 6.85 6.48
N ARG A 14 -19.65 7.70 6.17
CA ARG A 14 -19.88 9.12 5.85
C ARG A 14 -20.43 9.25 4.42
N LYS A 15 -21.76 9.24 4.28
CA LYS A 15 -22.42 9.73 3.06
C LYS A 15 -22.33 11.26 3.06
N SER A 16 -21.62 11.83 2.09
CA SER A 16 -21.64 13.28 1.87
C SER A 16 -23.05 13.69 1.41
N LYS A 17 -23.77 14.40 2.27
CA LYS A 17 -24.97 15.14 1.86
C LYS A 17 -24.49 16.44 1.22
N GLN A 18 -24.55 16.52 -0.11
CA GLN A 18 -24.51 17.79 -0.83
C GLN A 18 -25.74 18.62 -0.45
N THR A 19 -25.57 19.53 0.52
CA THR A 19 -26.52 20.61 0.75
C THR A 19 -26.18 21.78 -0.16
N ASN A 20 -27.05 22.00 -1.15
CA ASN A 20 -27.10 23.20 -1.99
C ASN A 20 -27.15 24.46 -1.13
N ARG A 21 -26.03 25.18 -1.02
CA ARG A 21 -26.00 26.60 -0.65
C ARG A 21 -25.18 27.36 -1.68
N ASN A 22 -25.91 28.06 -2.54
CA ASN A 22 -25.38 29.08 -3.43
C ASN A 22 -24.80 30.22 -2.59
N ASN A 23 -23.47 30.28 -2.47
CA ASN A 23 -22.70 31.51 -2.33
C ASN A 23 -21.31 31.22 -2.89
N ALA A 24 -21.09 31.70 -4.11
CA ALA A 24 -19.88 31.45 -4.87
C ALA A 24 -18.72 32.31 -4.32
N MET A 25 -17.71 31.67 -3.75
CA MET A 25 -16.33 32.14 -3.86
C MET A 25 -15.63 31.35 -4.98
N PRO A 26 -14.70 31.97 -5.74
CA PRO A 26 -14.02 31.29 -6.82
C PRO A 26 -13.04 30.27 -6.23
N LEU A 27 -13.45 29.01 -6.21
CA LEU A 27 -12.55 27.89 -5.97
C LEU A 27 -11.57 27.81 -7.16
N VAL A 28 -10.36 28.32 -6.96
CA VAL A 28 -9.23 28.01 -7.84
C VAL A 28 -9.03 26.51 -7.77
N LYS A 29 -9.13 25.83 -8.92
CA LYS A 29 -8.94 24.37 -9.07
C LYS A 29 -7.58 23.96 -8.51
N LEU A 30 -7.56 23.50 -7.26
CA LEU A 30 -6.38 22.98 -6.56
C LEU A 30 -6.20 21.46 -6.75
N GLU A 31 -7.11 20.79 -7.48
CA GLU A 31 -7.15 19.32 -7.54
C GLU A 31 -6.06 18.68 -8.42
N GLN A 32 -5.37 19.43 -9.27
CA GLN A 32 -4.30 18.89 -10.12
C GLN A 32 -2.88 18.95 -9.50
N CYS A 33 -2.71 19.60 -8.35
CA CYS A 33 -1.42 19.65 -7.65
C CYS A 33 -1.26 18.57 -6.55
N TYR A 34 -2.36 18.00 -6.04
CA TYR A 34 -2.33 17.04 -4.92
C TYR A 34 -1.86 15.64 -5.34
N PHE A 35 -2.18 15.19 -6.55
CA PHE A 35 -1.75 13.87 -7.05
C PHE A 35 -0.24 13.81 -7.39
N LEU A 36 0.39 14.94 -7.73
CA LEU A 36 1.83 14.99 -7.97
C LEU A 36 2.66 14.93 -6.68
N PHE A 37 2.08 15.33 -5.54
CA PHE A 37 2.71 15.16 -4.22
C PHE A 37 2.66 13.70 -3.73
N LEU A 38 1.65 12.95 -4.17
CA LEU A 38 1.35 11.55 -3.84
C LEU A 38 2.31 10.54 -4.49
N VAL A 39 3.22 10.99 -5.35
CA VAL A 39 4.16 10.14 -6.08
C VAL A 39 5.61 10.49 -5.73
N LEU A 40 5.88 11.77 -5.46
CA LEU A 40 7.20 12.24 -5.04
C LEU A 40 7.50 11.93 -3.56
N SER A 41 6.49 11.65 -2.74
CA SER A 41 6.70 11.15 -1.39
C SER A 41 7.12 9.69 -1.37
N TYR A 42 6.68 8.82 -2.28
CA TYR A 42 6.88 7.35 -2.17
C TYR A 42 8.30 6.86 -2.46
N THR A 43 9.11 7.57 -3.24
CA THR A 43 10.57 7.28 -3.32
C THR A 43 11.35 7.78 -2.10
N TRP A 44 10.72 8.60 -1.26
CA TRP A 44 11.24 9.10 0.03
C TRP A 44 10.48 8.50 1.24
N SER A 45 9.47 7.63 1.04
CA SER A 45 8.40 7.44 2.03
C SER A 45 8.64 6.34 3.06
N SER A 46 9.53 5.37 2.90
CA SER A 46 9.77 4.45 4.02
C SER A 46 10.51 5.15 5.16
N ASP A 47 11.40 6.08 4.83
CA ASP A 47 12.20 6.84 5.82
C ASP A 47 11.41 8.03 6.40
N ALA A 48 10.62 8.73 5.57
CA ALA A 48 9.71 9.78 6.06
C ALA A 48 8.60 9.21 6.95
N PHE A 49 8.08 8.02 6.62
CA PHE A 49 7.13 7.24 7.44
C PHE A 49 7.66 6.95 8.85
N MET A 50 8.90 6.44 8.94
CA MET A 50 9.48 6.07 10.23
C MET A 50 10.06 7.24 11.04
N GLY A 51 10.40 8.35 10.37
CA GLY A 51 10.87 9.56 11.02
C GLY A 51 9.83 10.25 11.90
N ASN A 52 8.53 10.15 11.54
CA ASN A 52 7.43 10.81 12.25
C ASN A 52 6.83 9.96 13.39
N LEU A 53 6.78 8.61 13.25
CA LEU A 53 6.28 7.73 14.33
C LEU A 53 7.16 7.76 15.59
N ASN A 54 8.44 8.09 15.44
CA ASN A 54 9.35 8.31 16.56
C ASN A 54 9.30 9.78 17.01
N GLY A 55 8.24 10.20 17.72
CA GLY A 55 8.01 11.55 18.27
C GLY A 55 9.13 12.18 19.13
N LYS A 56 10.30 11.53 19.21
CA LYS A 56 11.59 12.13 19.52
C LYS A 56 12.54 11.73 18.39
N ARG A 57 13.11 12.71 17.68
CA ARG A 57 14.18 12.58 16.67
C ARG A 57 15.31 11.66 17.15
N GLN A 58 15.08 10.35 17.18
CA GLN A 58 16.14 9.36 17.24
C GLN A 58 16.80 9.50 15.89
N LYS A 59 18.02 10.05 15.93
CA LYS A 59 18.88 10.19 14.78
C LYS A 59 18.87 8.82 14.09
N LEU A 60 18.35 8.78 12.86
CA LEU A 60 18.60 7.75 11.85
C LEU A 60 19.89 7.01 12.22
N VAL A 61 19.82 5.82 12.82
CA VAL A 61 21.00 4.93 12.83
C VAL A 61 21.41 4.84 11.36
N LYS A 62 22.72 4.79 11.09
CA LYS A 62 23.22 4.62 9.72
C LYS A 62 22.35 3.58 9.00
N SER A 63 22.05 3.84 7.73
CA SER A 63 21.32 2.97 6.82
C SER A 63 22.03 1.62 6.65
N GLU A 64 21.96 0.83 7.71
CA GLU A 64 22.51 -0.49 7.82
C GLU A 64 21.37 -1.46 7.51
N MET A 65 21.66 -2.51 6.76
CA MET A 65 20.72 -3.59 6.52
C MET A 65 20.37 -4.31 7.83
N ARG A 66 19.14 -4.82 7.91
CA ARG A 66 18.74 -5.77 8.97
C ARG A 66 19.68 -7.00 8.95
N PRO A 67 20.29 -7.40 10.09
CA PRO A 67 21.39 -8.37 10.11
C PRO A 67 20.99 -9.79 9.67
N ASP A 68 19.73 -10.17 9.88
CA ASP A 68 19.14 -11.46 9.52
C ASP A 68 18.46 -11.45 8.13
N LEU A 69 18.57 -10.37 7.35
CA LEU A 69 17.87 -10.25 6.06
C LEU A 69 18.28 -11.35 5.06
N TYR A 70 19.57 -11.64 4.94
CA TYR A 70 20.04 -12.70 4.05
C TYR A 70 19.52 -14.08 4.47
N ASP A 71 19.50 -14.37 5.78
CA ASP A 71 18.96 -15.65 6.28
C ASP A 71 17.46 -15.79 5.97
N ILE A 72 16.69 -14.69 6.06
CA ILE A 72 15.28 -14.67 5.70
C ILE A 72 15.11 -14.99 4.21
N VAL A 73 15.87 -14.31 3.35
CA VAL A 73 15.81 -14.47 1.90
C VAL A 73 16.19 -15.89 1.49
N ASP A 74 17.29 -16.42 2.01
CA ASP A 74 17.76 -17.79 1.71
C ASP A 74 16.72 -18.84 2.07
N ARG A 75 16.01 -18.67 3.20
CA ARG A 75 14.92 -19.56 3.60
C ARG A 75 13.73 -19.48 2.63
N GLN A 76 13.33 -18.28 2.20
CA GLN A 76 12.24 -18.14 1.23
C GLN A 76 12.56 -18.84 -0.11
N CYS A 77 13.82 -18.77 -0.54
CA CYS A 77 14.31 -19.49 -1.71
C CYS A 77 14.24 -21.02 -1.53
N GLN A 78 14.60 -21.52 -0.36
CA GLN A 78 14.60 -22.96 -0.04
C GLN A 78 13.20 -23.53 0.12
N ASP A 79 12.29 -22.76 0.75
CA ASP A 79 10.92 -23.19 1.06
C ASP A 79 10.00 -23.23 -0.17
N ASN A 80 10.50 -22.78 -1.33
CA ASN A 80 9.73 -22.71 -2.58
C ASN A 80 8.42 -21.92 -2.36
N THR A 81 8.51 -20.77 -1.70
CA THR A 81 7.39 -19.89 -1.39
C THR A 81 6.70 -19.47 -2.67
N GLN A 82 5.39 -19.72 -2.75
CA GLN A 82 4.55 -19.40 -3.91
C GLN A 82 3.47 -18.40 -3.52
N LEU A 83 3.32 -17.37 -4.33
CA LEU A 83 2.33 -16.31 -4.16
C LEU A 83 1.43 -16.26 -5.39
N ASP A 84 0.13 -16.20 -5.16
CA ASP A 84 -0.86 -15.82 -6.17
C ASP A 84 -1.10 -14.32 -6.08
N ILE A 85 -0.74 -13.62 -7.15
CA ILE A 85 -0.82 -12.17 -7.27
C ILE A 85 -1.99 -11.80 -8.18
N GLN A 86 -2.81 -10.86 -7.70
CA GLN A 86 -3.84 -10.19 -8.48
C GLN A 86 -3.42 -8.74 -8.68
N LEU A 87 -3.51 -8.25 -9.91
CA LEU A 87 -3.17 -6.85 -10.25
C LEU A 87 -4.45 -6.11 -10.60
N HIS A 88 -4.62 -4.92 -10.04
CA HIS A 88 -5.75 -4.04 -10.24
C HIS A 88 -5.22 -2.74 -10.84
N VAL A 89 -5.33 -2.59 -12.16
CA VAL A 89 -4.76 -1.48 -12.92
C VAL A 89 -5.85 -0.46 -13.25
N GLY A 90 -5.53 0.82 -13.07
CA GLY A 90 -6.45 1.94 -13.31
C GLY A 90 -7.36 2.25 -12.12
N ASP A 91 -8.29 3.18 -12.34
CA ASP A 91 -9.22 3.71 -11.34
C ASP A 91 -10.61 3.94 -11.96
N ASP A 92 -11.53 4.54 -11.20
CA ASP A 92 -12.90 4.80 -11.66
C ASP A 92 -12.96 5.79 -12.84
N GLU A 93 -11.93 6.61 -13.05
CA GLU A 93 -11.89 7.63 -14.11
C GLU A 93 -11.25 7.10 -15.41
N CYS A 94 -10.17 6.34 -15.27
CA CYS A 94 -9.39 5.75 -16.36
C CYS A 94 -9.87 4.35 -16.72
N GLY A 95 -10.86 3.83 -15.98
CA GLY A 95 -11.38 2.47 -16.10
C GLY A 95 -10.44 1.42 -15.51
N PHE A 96 -10.84 0.15 -15.62
CA PHE A 96 -10.29 -0.90 -14.76
C PHE A 96 -9.89 -2.17 -15.52
N LEU A 97 -8.68 -2.64 -15.23
CA LEU A 97 -8.12 -3.91 -15.71
C LEU A 97 -7.69 -4.76 -14.52
N THR A 98 -8.40 -5.88 -14.29
CA THR A 98 -8.02 -6.89 -13.31
C THR A 98 -7.27 -8.03 -13.97
N VAL A 99 -6.08 -8.33 -13.45
CA VAL A 99 -5.26 -9.49 -13.81
C VAL A 99 -5.32 -10.47 -12.64
N GLN A 100 -5.66 -11.72 -12.92
CA GLN A 100 -5.84 -12.76 -11.92
C GLN A 100 -4.92 -13.96 -12.20
N ASN A 101 -4.80 -14.87 -11.23
CA ASN A 101 -4.10 -16.16 -11.37
C ASN A 101 -2.62 -16.05 -11.77
N MET A 102 -1.95 -14.94 -11.42
CA MET A 102 -0.51 -14.80 -11.61
C MET A 102 0.22 -15.47 -10.45
N VAL A 103 0.65 -16.71 -10.66
CA VAL A 103 1.35 -17.48 -9.63
C VAL A 103 2.85 -17.33 -9.84
N ILE A 104 3.52 -16.75 -8.85
CA ILE A 104 4.97 -16.60 -8.81
C ILE A 104 5.56 -17.47 -7.71
N GLN A 105 6.83 -17.80 -7.85
CA GLN A 105 7.63 -18.51 -6.86
C GLN A 105 8.92 -17.74 -6.62
N LEU A 106 9.22 -17.50 -5.35
CA LEU A 106 10.47 -16.87 -4.91
C LEU A 106 11.61 -17.87 -5.16
N GLY A 107 12.46 -17.57 -6.14
CA GLY A 107 13.64 -18.35 -6.50
C GLY A 107 14.91 -17.75 -5.92
N GLY A 108 16.02 -18.51 -5.99
CA GLY A 108 17.33 -18.11 -5.49
C GLY A 108 18.11 -17.18 -6.42
N THR A 109 19.42 -17.12 -6.20
CA THR A 109 20.34 -16.29 -6.98
C THR A 109 20.42 -16.70 -8.44
N TYR A 110 20.74 -15.75 -9.31
CA TYR A 110 21.05 -16.02 -10.71
C TYR A 110 22.33 -16.84 -10.84
N ASN A 111 22.39 -17.69 -11.87
CA ASN A 111 23.65 -18.31 -12.27
C ASN A 111 24.58 -17.24 -12.88
N ASP A 112 25.90 -17.44 -12.82
CA ASP A 112 26.91 -16.48 -13.29
C ASP A 112 26.71 -16.01 -14.75
N GLY A 113 25.99 -16.77 -15.58
CA GLY A 113 25.66 -16.41 -16.97
C GLY A 113 24.34 -15.65 -17.16
N GLU A 114 23.47 -15.57 -16.14
CA GLU A 114 22.14 -14.96 -16.21
C GLU A 114 22.08 -13.59 -15.48
N ALA A 115 23.14 -13.22 -14.77
CA ALA A 115 23.19 -12.04 -13.90
C ALA A 115 22.96 -10.69 -14.61
N GLY A 116 22.98 -10.64 -15.95
CA GLY A 116 22.71 -9.44 -16.74
C GLY A 116 21.31 -9.34 -17.35
N GLU A 117 20.48 -10.38 -17.22
CA GLU A 117 19.18 -10.49 -17.92
C GLU A 117 17.98 -10.26 -16.99
N HIS A 118 18.09 -9.37 -16.00
CA HIS A 118 16.99 -9.02 -15.11
C HIS A 118 16.60 -7.55 -15.20
N VAL A 119 15.35 -7.24 -14.83
CA VAL A 119 14.89 -5.86 -14.65
C VAL A 119 15.67 -5.21 -13.51
N LYS A 120 16.06 -3.95 -13.68
CA LYS A 120 16.72 -3.18 -12.63
C LYS A 120 15.79 -2.98 -11.44
N LEU A 121 16.28 -3.28 -10.24
CA LEU A 121 15.51 -3.20 -9.01
C LEU A 121 15.82 -1.92 -8.24
N PRO A 122 14.82 -1.27 -7.61
CA PRO A 122 14.99 0.04 -6.99
C PRO A 122 15.93 0.04 -5.77
N GLY A 123 16.06 -1.08 -5.06
CA GLY A 123 17.01 -1.25 -3.98
C GLY A 123 18.41 -1.52 -4.53
N SER A 124 18.62 -2.70 -5.13
CA SER A 124 19.95 -3.15 -5.57
C SER A 124 20.61 -2.22 -6.60
N ASP A 125 19.83 -1.63 -7.51
CA ASP A 125 20.32 -0.73 -8.56
C ASP A 125 20.04 0.76 -8.26
N GLY A 126 19.50 1.08 -7.08
CA GLY A 126 19.11 2.44 -6.71
C GLY A 126 19.82 2.97 -5.47
N VAL A 127 19.19 3.97 -4.83
CA VAL A 127 19.80 4.76 -3.75
C VAL A 127 19.95 3.95 -2.45
N TYR A 128 19.15 2.90 -2.28
CA TYR A 128 19.07 2.10 -1.04
C TYR A 128 19.73 0.72 -1.17
N SER A 129 20.77 0.60 -2.00
CA SER A 129 21.46 -0.68 -2.26
C SER A 129 22.03 -1.32 -1.00
N GLU A 130 22.38 -0.52 0.00
CA GLU A 130 22.90 -0.96 1.30
C GLU A 130 21.87 -1.63 2.21
N CYS A 131 20.58 -1.49 1.90
CA CYS A 131 19.47 -2.11 2.64
C CYS A 131 18.78 -3.23 1.84
N SER A 132 19.27 -3.54 0.64
CA SER A 132 18.71 -4.56 -0.25
C SER A 132 19.39 -5.91 -0.07
N SER A 133 18.62 -6.99 -0.23
CA SER A 133 19.11 -8.37 -0.32
C SER A 133 19.80 -8.69 -1.65
N GLY A 134 19.83 -7.75 -2.61
CA GLY A 134 20.23 -7.99 -3.99
C GLY A 134 19.11 -8.62 -4.82
N ALA A 135 19.35 -8.71 -6.14
CA ALA A 135 18.40 -9.28 -7.09
C ALA A 135 18.39 -10.81 -7.04
N HIS A 136 17.21 -11.39 -6.84
CA HIS A 136 16.93 -12.81 -6.87
C HIS A 136 16.02 -13.16 -8.04
N ARG A 137 16.07 -14.41 -8.50
CA ARG A 137 15.26 -14.88 -9.62
C ARG A 137 13.82 -15.09 -9.20
N LEU A 138 12.88 -14.64 -10.01
CA LEU A 138 11.46 -14.90 -9.81
C LEU A 138 10.97 -15.92 -10.85
N ASN A 139 10.46 -17.05 -10.38
CA ASN A 139 9.91 -18.08 -11.25
C ASN A 139 8.41 -17.85 -11.45
N ILE A 140 8.00 -17.53 -12.68
CA ILE A 140 6.58 -17.36 -13.01
C ILE A 140 6.00 -18.74 -13.35
N LEU A 141 5.18 -19.26 -12.44
CA LEU A 141 4.56 -20.59 -12.58
C LEU A 141 3.26 -20.54 -13.38
N SER A 142 2.49 -19.46 -13.23
CA SER A 142 1.27 -19.19 -14.00
C SER A 142 1.28 -17.75 -14.46
N LYS A 143 0.98 -17.55 -15.75
CA LYS A 143 0.81 -16.21 -16.32
C LYS A 143 -0.49 -15.61 -15.78
N GLY A 144 -0.46 -14.32 -15.47
CA GLY A 144 -1.69 -13.61 -15.12
C GLY A 144 -2.65 -13.59 -16.30
N GLU A 145 -3.95 -13.59 -16.03
CA GLU A 145 -4.98 -13.61 -17.07
C GLU A 145 -6.04 -12.52 -16.84
N PHE A 146 -6.65 -12.06 -17.92
CA PHE A 146 -7.76 -11.10 -17.89
C PHE A 146 -8.72 -11.37 -19.05
N VAL A 147 -9.98 -10.98 -18.89
CA VAL A 147 -11.03 -11.24 -19.90
C VAL A 147 -11.24 -10.00 -20.77
N THR A 148 -11.19 -10.18 -22.09
CA THR A 148 -11.55 -9.17 -23.10
C THR A 148 -12.81 -9.58 -23.85
N MET A 149 -13.30 -8.73 -24.76
CA MET A 149 -14.40 -9.10 -25.66
C MET A 149 -14.03 -10.26 -26.59
N ASP A 150 -12.73 -10.45 -26.86
CA ASP A 150 -12.19 -11.55 -27.67
C ASP A 150 -11.93 -12.83 -26.86
N GLY A 151 -12.25 -12.81 -25.56
CA GLY A 151 -12.06 -13.94 -24.65
C GLY A 151 -10.90 -13.75 -23.67
N LEU A 152 -10.42 -14.87 -23.13
CA LEU A 152 -9.37 -14.92 -22.12
C LEU A 152 -8.00 -14.57 -22.71
N GLN A 153 -7.38 -13.51 -22.19
CA GLN A 153 -6.04 -13.06 -22.55
C GLN A 153 -5.07 -13.36 -21.41
N HIS A 154 -3.81 -13.61 -21.77
CA HIS A 154 -2.74 -13.87 -20.81
C HIS A 154 -1.69 -12.77 -20.87
N ILE A 155 -1.14 -12.42 -19.71
CA ILE A 155 -0.05 -11.46 -19.57
C ILE A 155 1.27 -12.22 -19.55
N ASP A 156 2.09 -11.96 -20.56
CA ASP A 156 3.46 -12.44 -20.60
C ASP A 156 4.36 -11.54 -19.75
N CYS A 157 4.99 -12.14 -18.73
CA CYS A 157 5.98 -11.48 -17.88
C CYS A 157 7.34 -12.14 -18.14
N GLN A 158 8.34 -11.33 -18.46
CA GLN A 158 9.70 -11.78 -18.77
C GLN A 158 10.68 -11.22 -17.73
N GLN A 159 11.85 -11.84 -17.61
CA GLN A 159 12.95 -11.34 -16.76
C GLN A 159 12.52 -11.07 -15.31
N GLY A 160 11.68 -11.95 -14.77
CA GLY A 160 11.14 -11.84 -13.42
C GLY A 160 12.25 -11.86 -12.37
N CYS A 161 12.34 -10.82 -11.55
CA CYS A 161 13.26 -10.74 -10.43
C CYS A 161 12.57 -10.21 -9.17
N TRP A 162 13.21 -10.40 -8.02
CA TRP A 162 12.70 -9.88 -6.75
C TRP A 162 13.83 -9.51 -5.79
N GLU A 163 13.54 -8.62 -4.85
CA GLU A 163 14.43 -8.30 -3.73
C GLU A 163 13.61 -8.02 -2.47
N MET A 164 14.25 -8.13 -1.30
CA MET A 164 13.76 -7.55 -0.06
C MET A 164 14.63 -6.37 0.32
N CYS A 165 14.00 -5.27 0.69
CA CYS A 165 14.66 -4.10 1.24
C CYS A 165 14.22 -3.91 2.69
N TRP A 166 15.17 -3.95 3.63
CA TRP A 166 14.87 -3.79 5.05
C TRP A 166 16.00 -3.11 5.82
N MET A 167 15.72 -1.89 6.27
CA MET A 167 16.64 -1.11 7.08
C MET A 167 16.66 -1.60 8.54
N ARG A 168 17.82 -1.56 9.17
CA ARG A 168 18.01 -1.94 10.56
C ARG A 168 17.23 -0.99 11.48
N GLY A 169 16.43 -1.58 12.37
CA GLY A 169 15.66 -0.84 13.36
C GLY A 169 14.31 -0.32 12.85
N THR A 170 13.95 -0.58 11.59
CA THR A 170 12.59 -0.31 11.10
C THR A 170 11.67 -1.51 11.39
N PRO A 171 10.41 -1.27 11.81
CA PRO A 171 9.43 -2.32 12.09
C PRO A 171 8.96 -3.05 10.82
N ALA A 172 9.11 -2.40 9.67
CA ALA A 172 8.71 -2.91 8.37
C ALA A 172 9.87 -2.84 7.36
N GLY A 173 9.83 -3.78 6.42
CA GLY A 173 10.60 -3.78 5.18
C GLY A 173 9.66 -3.81 3.98
N THR A 174 10.20 -4.08 2.80
CA THR A 174 9.40 -4.22 1.58
C THR A 174 9.97 -5.34 0.73
N ILE A 175 9.09 -6.17 0.17
CA ILE A 175 9.45 -7.08 -0.92
C ILE A 175 9.02 -6.45 -2.23
N VAL A 176 9.92 -6.44 -3.21
CA VAL A 176 9.67 -5.89 -4.55
C VAL A 176 9.82 -7.00 -5.56
N PHE A 177 8.83 -7.15 -6.41
CA PHE A 177 8.86 -7.98 -7.61
C PHE A 177 9.01 -7.06 -8.82
N ALA A 178 9.82 -7.45 -9.80
CA ALA A 178 9.88 -6.75 -11.06
C ALA A 178 9.81 -7.72 -12.23
N PHE A 179 9.20 -7.24 -13.31
CA PHE A 179 9.02 -8.00 -14.53
C PHE A 179 9.01 -7.05 -15.72
N ASN A 180 9.45 -7.57 -16.88
CA ASN A 180 9.40 -6.87 -18.15
C ASN A 180 8.20 -7.36 -18.96
N LEU A 181 7.32 -6.44 -19.37
CA LEU A 181 6.23 -6.73 -20.28
C LEU A 181 6.67 -6.50 -21.73
N PRO A 182 6.53 -7.50 -22.62
CA PRO A 182 6.93 -7.37 -24.01
C PRO A 182 5.96 -6.55 -24.87
N GLN A 183 4.76 -6.28 -24.35
CA GLN A 183 3.72 -5.51 -25.04
C GLN A 183 2.81 -4.82 -24.03
N THR A 184 2.03 -3.85 -24.52
CA THR A 184 1.02 -3.13 -23.73
C THR A 184 -0.27 -3.95 -23.66
N TYR A 185 -0.87 -4.07 -22.47
CA TYR A 185 -2.17 -4.70 -22.26
C TYR A 185 -3.20 -3.62 -21.89
N SER A 186 -4.42 -3.71 -22.41
CA SER A 186 -5.44 -2.71 -22.10
C SER A 186 -6.85 -3.31 -22.02
N ARG A 187 -7.69 -2.70 -21.19
CA ARG A 187 -9.12 -3.02 -21.06
C ARG A 187 -9.86 -1.82 -20.50
N ASN A 188 -11.01 -1.47 -21.09
CA ASN A 188 -11.88 -0.40 -20.58
C ASN A 188 -11.15 0.93 -20.29
N ASN A 189 -10.24 1.36 -21.17
CA ASN A 189 -9.36 2.53 -20.99
C ASN A 189 -8.21 2.36 -19.98
N ALA A 190 -8.22 1.34 -19.12
CA ALA A 190 -7.06 1.00 -18.30
C ALA A 190 -5.95 0.44 -19.19
N VAL A 191 -4.73 0.94 -18.99
CA VAL A 191 -3.56 0.55 -19.77
C VAL A 191 -2.47 0.09 -18.82
N LEU A 192 -2.01 -1.15 -19.02
CA LEU A 192 -0.81 -1.69 -18.43
C LEU A 192 0.32 -1.59 -19.48
N PRO A 193 1.20 -0.58 -19.37
CA PRO A 193 2.15 -0.24 -20.42
C PRO A 193 3.24 -1.30 -20.58
N GLU A 194 3.78 -1.42 -21.79
CA GLU A 194 4.97 -2.23 -22.04
C GLU A 194 6.20 -1.72 -21.25
N GLY A 195 7.16 -2.63 -21.06
CA GLY A 195 8.44 -2.39 -20.40
C GLY A 195 8.49 -2.89 -18.95
N SER A 196 9.42 -2.33 -18.19
CA SER A 196 9.66 -2.71 -16.79
C SER A 196 8.55 -2.20 -15.87
N MET A 197 8.10 -3.09 -15.00
CA MET A 197 7.11 -2.80 -13.97
C MET A 197 7.52 -3.42 -12.66
N TRP A 198 7.06 -2.81 -11.57
CA TRP A 198 7.38 -3.22 -10.21
C TRP A 198 6.09 -3.39 -9.41
N VAL A 199 6.09 -4.43 -8.57
CA VAL A 199 5.04 -4.69 -7.59
C VAL A 199 5.69 -4.77 -6.23
N SER A 200 5.25 -3.94 -5.29
CA SER A 200 5.83 -3.87 -3.95
C SER A 200 4.81 -4.18 -2.86
N PHE A 201 5.20 -5.01 -1.90
CA PHE A 201 4.40 -5.34 -0.72
C PHE A 201 5.17 -5.02 0.57
N PRO A 202 4.54 -4.36 1.56
CA PRO A 202 5.16 -4.19 2.86
C PRO A 202 5.32 -5.52 3.60
N LEU A 203 6.51 -5.71 4.19
CA LEU A 203 6.85 -6.83 5.07
C LEU A 203 6.92 -6.35 6.51
N TRP A 204 6.47 -7.17 7.44
CA TRP A 204 6.47 -6.87 8.87
C TRP A 204 7.03 -8.03 9.67
N SER A 205 7.75 -7.75 10.74
CA SER A 205 7.86 -8.72 11.83
C SER A 205 6.59 -8.69 12.66
N THR A 206 6.31 -9.75 13.42
CA THR A 206 5.13 -9.80 14.30
C THR A 206 5.19 -8.67 15.34
N GLU A 207 6.38 -8.42 15.89
CA GLU A 207 6.61 -7.33 16.84
C GLU A 207 6.50 -5.96 16.15
N GLY A 208 7.06 -5.82 14.96
CA GLY A 208 7.01 -4.59 14.17
C GLY A 208 5.58 -4.22 13.79
N LEU A 209 4.74 -5.19 13.43
CA LEU A 209 3.33 -4.98 13.13
C LEU A 209 2.57 -4.48 14.37
N LYS A 210 2.76 -5.14 15.52
CA LYS A 210 2.13 -4.71 16.78
C LYS A 210 2.54 -3.30 17.17
N PHE A 211 3.82 -2.97 17.00
CA PHE A 211 4.32 -1.62 17.24
C PHE A 211 3.66 -0.60 16.30
N GLY A 212 3.60 -0.91 14.99
CA GLY A 212 2.95 -0.07 14.00
C GLY A 212 1.46 0.12 14.28
N GLN A 213 0.74 -0.93 14.65
CA GLN A 213 -0.68 -0.88 15.00
C GLN A 213 -0.94 -0.07 16.28
N ALA A 214 -0.08 -0.19 17.30
CA ALA A 214 -0.18 0.63 18.51
C ALA A 214 0.01 2.11 18.19
N ALA A 215 1.00 2.45 17.36
CA ALA A 215 1.24 3.82 16.92
C ALA A 215 0.10 4.35 16.04
N LYS A 216 -0.44 3.52 15.14
CA LYS A 216 -1.64 3.83 14.35
C LYS A 216 -2.82 4.18 15.26
N GLN A 217 -3.05 3.37 16.31
CA GLN A 217 -4.13 3.61 17.25
C GLN A 217 -3.95 4.90 18.05
N GLU A 218 -2.73 5.22 18.50
CA GLU A 218 -2.44 6.48 19.20
C GLU A 218 -2.79 7.71 18.34
N VAL A 219 -2.43 7.67 17.06
CA VAL A 219 -2.73 8.75 16.12
C VAL A 219 -4.24 8.85 15.84
N LEU A 220 -4.92 7.70 15.67
CA LEU A 220 -6.38 7.67 15.47
C LEU A 220 -7.14 8.19 16.69
N ASP A 221 -6.71 7.85 17.90
CA ASP A 221 -7.28 8.35 19.16
C ASP A 221 -7.12 9.88 19.26
N GLU A 222 -5.98 10.42 18.83
CA GLU A 222 -5.73 11.87 18.81
C GLU A 222 -6.61 12.58 17.76
N ILE A 223 -6.79 11.99 16.57
CA ILE A 223 -7.71 12.50 15.53
C ILE A 223 -9.14 12.48 16.04
N GLU A 224 -9.57 11.40 16.71
CA GLU A 224 -10.91 11.31 17.30
C GLU A 224 -11.12 12.39 18.37
N PHE A 225 -10.12 12.61 19.22
CA PHE A 225 -10.15 13.67 20.23
C PHE A 225 -10.35 15.06 19.60
N TYR A 226 -9.57 15.43 18.59
CA TYR A 226 -9.73 16.73 17.92
C TYR A 226 -11.04 16.83 17.15
N THR A 227 -11.50 15.74 16.54
CA THR A 227 -12.82 15.68 15.89
C THR A 227 -13.94 15.92 16.90
N GLN A 228 -13.85 15.35 18.10
CA GLN A 228 -14.79 15.62 19.18
C GLN A 228 -14.76 17.09 19.59
N LYS A 229 -13.57 17.68 19.79
CA LYS A 229 -13.41 19.09 20.17
C LYS A 229 -13.94 20.05 19.11
N TRP A 230 -13.71 19.74 17.84
CA TRP A 230 -14.26 20.45 16.70
C TRP A 230 -15.79 20.47 16.75
N ASN A 231 -16.43 19.31 16.93
CA ASN A 231 -17.88 19.19 17.05
C ASN A 231 -18.45 19.94 18.27
N GLU A 232 -17.78 19.88 19.43
CA GLU A 232 -18.17 20.62 20.64
C GLU A 232 -18.16 22.15 20.42
N GLU A 233 -17.15 22.69 19.73
CA GLU A 233 -17.09 24.12 19.42
C GLU A 233 -18.16 24.54 18.39
N LEU A 234 -18.44 23.69 17.38
CA LEU A 234 -19.53 23.93 16.43
C LEU A 234 -20.91 23.89 17.12
N GLU A 235 -21.10 23.04 18.12
CA GLU A 235 -22.32 23.04 18.93
C GLU A 235 -22.46 24.35 19.71
N LYS A 236 -21.40 24.81 20.40
CA LYS A 236 -21.38 26.10 21.11
C LYS A 236 -21.64 27.28 20.17
N TYR A 237 -21.07 27.26 18.97
CA TYR A 237 -21.35 28.23 17.92
C TYR A 237 -22.84 28.30 17.58
N SER A 238 -23.50 27.14 17.48
CA SER A 238 -24.93 27.06 17.13
C SER A 238 -25.84 27.57 18.26
N LEU A 239 -25.50 27.31 19.52
CA LEU A 239 -26.30 27.66 20.70
C LEU A 239 -26.12 29.12 21.15
N THR A 240 -24.98 29.74 20.84
CA THR A 240 -24.65 31.07 21.33
C THR A 240 -25.26 32.17 20.47
N ASN A 241 -25.94 33.16 21.04
CA ASN A 241 -26.50 34.29 20.27
C ASN A 241 -25.55 35.48 20.12
N ASN A 242 -24.51 35.57 20.95
CA ASN A 242 -23.55 36.66 20.90
C ASN A 242 -22.61 36.50 19.69
N PRO A 243 -22.54 37.47 18.76
CA PRO A 243 -21.75 37.35 17.53
C PRO A 243 -20.25 37.26 17.78
N ILE A 244 -19.72 37.91 18.82
CA ILE A 244 -18.30 37.83 19.17
C ILE A 244 -17.96 36.42 19.65
N MET A 245 -18.81 35.86 20.52
CA MET A 245 -18.61 34.49 21.01
C MET A 245 -18.75 33.46 19.89
N LYS A 246 -19.68 33.66 18.94
CA LYS A 246 -19.75 32.82 17.74
C LYS A 246 -18.44 32.82 16.97
N ALA A 247 -17.89 34.00 16.66
CA ALA A 247 -16.62 34.09 15.95
C ALA A 247 -15.46 33.40 16.70
N ILE A 248 -15.46 33.43 18.04
CA ILE A 248 -14.49 32.70 18.86
C ILE A 248 -14.68 31.18 18.72
N HIS A 249 -15.90 30.67 18.85
CA HIS A 249 -16.18 29.24 18.70
C HIS A 249 -15.88 28.71 17.30
N GLU A 250 -16.20 29.49 16.26
CA GLU A 250 -15.86 29.18 14.87
C GLU A 250 -14.35 29.08 14.68
N ARG A 251 -13.59 30.10 15.15
CA ARG A 251 -12.12 30.06 15.10
C ARG A 251 -11.53 28.87 15.85
N ASN A 252 -12.07 28.53 17.02
CA ASN A 252 -11.58 27.36 17.78
C ASN A 252 -11.86 26.06 17.03
N ALA A 253 -13.02 25.95 16.39
CA ALA A 253 -13.35 24.82 15.54
C ALA A 253 -12.32 24.70 14.39
N ASP A 254 -12.01 25.80 13.70
CA ASP A 254 -11.01 25.81 12.63
C ASP A 254 -9.63 25.35 13.13
N ILE A 255 -9.19 25.80 14.31
CA ILE A 255 -7.91 25.35 14.92
C ILE A 255 -7.90 23.83 15.13
N PHE A 256 -9.00 23.23 15.56
CA PHE A 256 -9.06 21.76 15.73
C PHE A 256 -9.10 21.03 14.40
N ALA A 257 -9.75 21.60 13.39
CA ALA A 257 -9.73 21.04 12.03
C ALA A 257 -8.30 21.06 11.44
N GLU A 258 -7.58 22.18 11.58
CA GLU A 258 -6.18 22.29 11.16
C GLU A 258 -5.30 21.24 11.84
N LYS A 259 -5.49 21.00 13.15
CA LYS A 259 -4.77 19.95 13.88
C LYS A 259 -5.07 18.54 13.38
N CYS A 260 -6.33 18.24 13.06
CA CYS A 260 -6.68 16.97 12.42
C CYS A 260 -5.94 16.80 11.09
N ASP A 261 -5.92 17.84 10.26
CA ASP A 261 -5.26 17.82 8.95
C ASP A 261 -3.73 17.71 9.08
N GLU A 262 -3.12 18.33 10.09
CA GLU A 262 -1.68 18.22 10.39
C GLU A 262 -1.26 16.81 10.81
N ILE A 263 -2.15 16.11 11.51
CA ILE A 263 -1.88 14.77 12.07
C ILE A 263 -2.21 13.67 11.05
N TRP A 264 -3.18 13.91 10.17
CA TRP A 264 -3.60 12.92 9.18
C TRP A 264 -2.47 12.58 8.22
N ASP A 265 -1.83 11.44 8.48
CA ASP A 265 -0.80 10.88 7.62
C ASP A 265 -1.37 9.70 6.83
N TYR A 266 -1.35 9.80 5.50
CA TYR A 266 -1.75 8.72 4.59
C TYR A 266 -0.94 7.43 4.79
N SER A 267 0.22 7.52 5.43
CA SER A 267 1.02 6.36 5.79
C SER A 267 0.31 5.42 6.78
N LEU A 268 -0.66 5.91 7.57
CA LEU A 268 -1.44 5.08 8.49
C LEU A 268 -2.27 4.01 7.78
N ASP A 269 -2.73 4.31 6.55
CA ASP A 269 -3.50 3.37 5.73
C ASP A 269 -2.63 2.21 5.21
N THR A 270 -1.29 2.37 5.25
CA THR A 270 -0.36 1.31 4.85
C THR A 270 -0.10 0.29 5.96
N ILE A 271 -0.47 0.60 7.20
CA ILE A 271 -0.32 -0.30 8.35
C ILE A 271 -1.51 -1.27 8.37
N PRO A 272 -1.29 -2.56 8.02
CA PRO A 272 -2.36 -3.52 7.91
C PRO A 272 -2.87 -3.97 9.28
N ASP A 273 -4.13 -4.40 9.32
CA ASP A 273 -4.65 -5.19 10.43
C ASP A 273 -4.08 -6.62 10.39
N GLU A 274 -4.16 -7.38 11.49
CA GLU A 274 -3.59 -8.74 11.54
C GLU A 274 -4.19 -9.68 10.47
N ASP A 275 -5.47 -9.53 10.17
CA ASP A 275 -6.17 -10.32 9.15
C ASP A 275 -5.86 -9.86 7.72
N GLN A 276 -5.22 -8.70 7.55
CA GLN A 276 -4.75 -8.17 6.28
C GLN A 276 -3.31 -8.60 5.94
N CYS A 277 -2.74 -9.50 6.74
CA CYS A 277 -1.42 -10.06 6.52
C CYS A 277 -1.48 -11.55 6.18
N HIS A 278 -0.43 -12.03 5.52
CA HIS A 278 -0.14 -13.44 5.31
C HIS A 278 1.19 -13.79 5.95
N MET A 279 1.19 -14.88 6.72
CA MET A 279 2.43 -15.39 7.30
C MET A 279 3.26 -16.06 6.21
N LEU A 280 4.41 -15.49 5.87
CA LEU A 280 5.42 -16.12 5.00
C LEU A 280 6.29 -17.08 5.81
N GLN A 281 6.64 -16.69 7.04
CA GLN A 281 7.44 -17.45 7.99
C GLN A 281 7.01 -17.11 9.42
N GLU A 282 7.43 -17.89 10.43
CA GLU A 282 7.05 -17.76 11.85
C GLU A 282 6.99 -16.31 12.38
N ASP A 283 7.92 -15.44 11.95
CA ASP A 283 7.96 -14.02 12.32
C ASP A 283 8.04 -13.07 11.11
N LEU A 284 7.56 -13.52 9.95
CA LEU A 284 7.54 -12.71 8.73
C LEU A 284 6.13 -12.66 8.16
N LEU A 285 5.55 -11.47 8.20
CA LEU A 285 4.21 -11.17 7.71
C LEU A 285 4.31 -10.34 6.43
N LEU A 286 3.61 -10.77 5.38
CA LEU A 286 3.43 -10.05 4.13
C LEU A 286 2.07 -9.37 4.13
N SER A 287 2.03 -8.08 3.87
CA SER A 287 0.76 -7.38 3.70
C SER A 287 0.05 -7.90 2.46
N LYS A 288 -1.26 -8.16 2.55
CA LYS A 288 -2.08 -8.62 1.42
C LYS A 288 -2.13 -7.61 0.30
N ARG A 289 -2.12 -6.32 0.64
CA ARG A 289 -2.17 -5.22 -0.31
C ARG A 289 -0.76 -4.71 -0.59
N GLY A 290 -0.48 -4.48 -1.87
CA GLY A 290 0.73 -3.89 -2.39
C GLY A 290 0.39 -2.89 -3.48
N LEU A 291 1.43 -2.32 -4.07
CA LEU A 291 1.33 -1.29 -5.11
C LEU A 291 1.93 -1.82 -6.40
N LEU A 292 1.29 -1.49 -7.52
CA LEU A 292 1.81 -1.71 -8.86
C LEU A 292 2.24 -0.36 -9.43
N TRP A 293 3.48 -0.26 -9.86
CA TRP A 293 4.04 1.00 -10.35
C TRP A 293 5.08 0.78 -11.45
N LYS A 294 5.40 1.87 -12.16
CA LYS A 294 6.37 1.95 -13.26
C LYS A 294 7.25 3.17 -13.07
N LYS A 295 8.49 3.13 -13.57
CA LYS A 295 9.33 4.32 -13.73
C LYS A 295 9.11 4.97 -15.09
N ASP A 296 8.83 6.27 -15.08
CA ASP A 296 8.83 7.16 -16.23
C ASP A 296 9.95 8.20 -16.07
N GLY A 297 11.14 7.84 -16.57
CA GLY A 297 12.38 8.54 -16.24
C GLY A 297 12.73 8.38 -14.75
N ASP A 298 12.87 9.50 -14.05
CA ASP A 298 13.18 9.53 -12.61
C ASP A 298 11.92 9.55 -11.72
N LYS A 299 10.73 9.53 -12.33
CA LYS A 299 9.46 9.55 -11.61
C LYS A 299 8.89 8.14 -11.54
N ASP A 300 8.53 7.72 -10.34
CA ASP A 300 7.66 6.57 -10.19
C ASP A 300 6.25 6.98 -10.62
N VAL A 301 5.45 6.06 -11.15
CA VAL A 301 4.08 6.29 -11.60
C VAL A 301 3.27 5.13 -11.07
N LEU A 302 2.31 5.43 -10.20
CA LEU A 302 1.38 4.43 -9.68
C LEU A 302 0.43 4.00 -10.80
N LEU A 303 0.38 2.71 -11.07
CA LEU A 303 -0.51 2.12 -12.07
C LEU A 303 -1.75 1.50 -11.42
N GLY A 304 -1.65 1.11 -10.15
CA GLY A 304 -2.77 0.62 -9.35
C GLY A 304 -2.34 -0.20 -8.15
N ASP A 305 -3.21 -1.10 -7.71
CA ASP A 305 -3.01 -1.95 -6.54
C ASP A 305 -2.61 -3.38 -6.94
N ALA A 306 -1.93 -4.07 -6.03
CA ALA A 306 -1.67 -5.49 -6.12
C ALA A 306 -2.16 -6.21 -4.87
N PHE A 307 -2.65 -7.44 -5.03
CA PHE A 307 -3.07 -8.28 -3.92
C PHE A 307 -2.32 -9.60 -3.95
N ALA A 308 -1.65 -9.95 -2.86
CA ALA A 308 -0.93 -11.21 -2.72
C ALA A 308 -1.72 -12.16 -1.82
N SER A 309 -1.73 -13.44 -2.19
CA SER A 309 -2.21 -14.53 -1.35
C SER A 309 -1.32 -15.76 -1.45
N PRO A 310 -1.23 -16.61 -0.41
CA PRO A 310 -0.49 -17.86 -0.50
C PRO A 310 -1.09 -18.75 -1.59
N SER A 311 -0.24 -19.23 -2.50
CA SER A 311 -0.68 -20.19 -3.51
C SER A 311 -1.12 -21.48 -2.82
N CYS A 312 -2.42 -21.76 -2.90
CA CYS A 312 -2.99 -23.00 -2.38
C CYS A 312 -2.58 -24.15 -3.32
N LYS A 313 -1.42 -24.77 -3.05
CA LYS A 313 -0.98 -26.00 -3.73
C LYS A 313 -2.10 -27.05 -3.61
N GLY A 314 -2.90 -27.26 -4.66
CA GLY A 314 -3.89 -28.34 -4.73
C GLY A 314 -5.35 -27.96 -5.01
N ARG A 315 -5.71 -26.70 -5.26
CA ARG A 315 -7.03 -26.41 -5.87
C ARG A 315 -6.91 -26.49 -7.39
N THR A 316 -7.11 -27.69 -7.93
CA THR A 316 -7.58 -27.84 -9.31
C THR A 316 -8.81 -26.95 -9.48
N LEU A 317 -8.73 -26.01 -10.43
CA LEU A 317 -9.81 -25.12 -10.86
C LEU A 317 -11.05 -25.94 -11.25
N SER A 318 -11.85 -26.35 -10.27
CA SER A 318 -13.19 -26.86 -10.48
C SER A 318 -14.14 -25.76 -10.06
N SER A 319 -14.70 -25.11 -11.08
CA SER A 319 -15.89 -24.26 -11.03
C SER A 319 -15.84 -23.06 -10.06
N TYR A 320 -15.38 -21.91 -10.55
CA TYR A 320 -15.95 -20.65 -10.10
C TYR A 320 -17.43 -20.63 -10.51
N SER A 321 -18.32 -20.96 -9.56
CA SER A 321 -19.72 -20.56 -9.67
C SER A 321 -19.75 -19.05 -9.53
N SER A 322 -20.29 -18.37 -10.54
CA SER A 322 -20.64 -16.95 -10.58
C SER A 322 -21.43 -16.52 -9.33
N GLY A 323 -20.73 -16.26 -8.23
CA GLY A 323 -21.28 -15.74 -6.99
C GLY A 323 -21.30 -14.22 -7.07
N MET A 324 -22.50 -13.68 -7.35
CA MET A 324 -22.93 -12.30 -7.15
C MET A 324 -21.84 -11.27 -6.82
N LEU A 325 -21.31 -10.63 -7.86
CA LEU A 325 -20.95 -9.21 -7.76
C LEU A 325 -22.25 -8.48 -7.40
N ARG A 326 -22.34 -7.96 -6.17
CA ARG A 326 -23.37 -6.97 -5.83
C ARG A 326 -22.99 -5.63 -6.44
N PRO A 327 -23.99 -4.85 -6.91
CA PRO A 327 -23.78 -3.56 -7.54
C PRO A 327 -23.22 -2.51 -6.57
#